data_AF-A0A9X1Z990-F1
#
_entry.id   AF-A0A9X1Z990-F1
#
_cell.length_a   1.000
_cell.length_b   1.000
_cell.length_c   1.000
_cell.angle_alpha   90.00
_cell.angle_beta   90.00
_cell.angle_gamma   90.00
#
_symmetry.space_group_name_H-M   'P 1'
#
loop_
_entity.id
_entity.type
_entity.pdbx_description
1 polymer ?
#
loop_
_entity_poly.entity_id
_entity_poly.type
_entity_poly.pdbx_seq_one_letter_code
_entity_poly.pdbx_strand_id
1 'polypeptide(L)'
;MNTIPFQHVFASNFSYLSSQIVNNAINLNEEISYLNQVILNSQSTSTPFSTATEWSVIDLLLNLCRLGLSLNPEKKLAYVLPSYSETGEMALKLYPGYRGEIAIASHFNIIQNTMANLVYEKDRFSVQMATNDVEHIVTSLSIDPNVRGACSGGYCRSILTDGSVHLAYMSIEELDAIAQNQIEMTMGNTAWNSIWRSEMRRVALYRRAAKDWRNMINSTPETQQALISTDY
;
A
#
# COMPACT_ATOMS: atom_id res chain seq x y z
N MET A 1 26.44 -17.70 -19.12
CA MET A 1 25.73 -16.40 -19.02
C MET A 1 24.47 -16.67 -18.24
N ASN A 2 24.29 -16.03 -17.07
CA ASN A 2 22.99 -16.07 -16.41
C ASN A 2 21.99 -15.36 -17.33
N THR A 3 21.10 -16.11 -17.95
CA THR A 3 19.98 -15.55 -18.72
C THR A 3 19.12 -14.74 -17.77
N ILE A 4 18.80 -13.50 -18.14
CA ILE A 4 17.89 -12.66 -17.36
C ILE A 4 16.50 -13.30 -17.46
N PRO A 5 15.88 -13.74 -16.34
CA PRO A 5 14.55 -14.33 -16.39
C PRO A 5 13.55 -13.39 -17.06
N PHE A 6 12.63 -13.95 -17.86
CA PHE A 6 11.55 -13.22 -18.54
C PHE A 6 11.99 -12.13 -19.53
N GLN A 7 13.26 -12.10 -19.98
CA GLN A 7 13.72 -11.10 -20.94
C GLN A 7 12.88 -11.03 -22.23
N HIS A 8 12.45 -12.20 -22.75
CA HIS A 8 11.58 -12.27 -23.93
C HIS A 8 10.16 -11.75 -23.65
N VAL A 9 9.66 -11.93 -22.42
CA VAL A 9 8.37 -11.40 -21.96
C VAL A 9 8.42 -9.87 -21.97
N PHE A 10 9.48 -9.28 -21.42
CA PHE A 10 9.64 -7.83 -21.39
C PHE A 10 9.73 -7.25 -22.80
N ALA A 11 10.54 -7.85 -23.67
CA ALA A 11 10.72 -7.38 -25.04
C ALA A 11 9.41 -7.44 -25.86
N SER A 12 8.68 -8.55 -25.76
CA SER A 12 7.45 -8.77 -26.54
C SER A 12 6.30 -7.86 -26.11
N ASN A 13 6.27 -7.41 -24.85
CA ASN A 13 5.17 -6.64 -24.28
C ASN A 13 5.49 -5.16 -24.02
N PHE A 14 6.71 -4.71 -24.32
CA PHE A 14 7.19 -3.37 -23.93
C PHE A 14 6.29 -2.24 -24.45
N SER A 15 5.93 -2.27 -25.74
CA SER A 15 5.12 -1.23 -26.36
C SER A 15 3.72 -1.14 -25.76
N TYR A 16 3.10 -2.29 -25.48
CA TYR A 16 1.80 -2.35 -24.84
C TYR A 16 1.87 -1.83 -23.40
N LEU A 17 2.77 -2.35 -22.57
CA LEU A 17 2.94 -1.90 -21.18
C LEU A 17 3.23 -0.40 -21.11
N SER A 18 4.08 0.12 -22.00
CA SER A 18 4.39 1.55 -22.07
C SER A 18 3.16 2.40 -22.37
N SER A 19 2.23 1.91 -23.19
CA SER A 19 1.00 2.64 -23.50
C SER A 19 -0.01 2.67 -22.34
N GLN A 20 0.19 1.84 -21.32
CA GLN A 20 -0.69 1.75 -20.14
C GLN A 20 -0.19 2.63 -18.98
N ILE A 21 0.94 3.32 -19.14
CA ILE A 21 1.52 4.18 -18.11
C ILE A 21 0.62 5.40 -17.90
N VAL A 22 0.08 5.51 -16.70
CA VAL A 22 -0.76 6.65 -16.32
C VAL A 22 0.10 7.91 -16.07
N ASN A 23 -0.27 9.03 -16.69
CA ASN A 23 0.34 10.36 -16.52
C ASN A 23 1.89 10.41 -16.51
N ASN A 24 2.56 9.54 -17.28
CA ASN A 24 4.02 9.40 -17.27
C ASN A 24 4.62 9.22 -15.86
N ALA A 25 3.89 8.55 -14.96
CA ALA A 25 4.26 8.42 -13.55
C ALA A 25 5.57 7.65 -13.29
N ILE A 26 5.99 6.82 -14.25
CA ILE A 26 7.10 5.89 -14.12
C ILE A 26 7.90 5.78 -15.42
N ASN A 27 9.12 5.25 -15.32
CA ASN A 27 9.93 4.84 -16.46
C ASN A 27 9.98 3.31 -16.54
N LEU A 28 9.32 2.71 -17.54
CA LEU A 28 9.20 1.25 -17.64
C LEU A 28 10.55 0.51 -17.69
N ASN A 29 11.59 1.10 -18.29
CA ASN A 29 12.92 0.47 -18.32
C ASN A 29 13.53 0.37 -16.91
N GLU A 30 13.35 1.41 -16.09
CA GLU A 30 13.80 1.39 -14.69
C GLU A 30 12.98 0.36 -13.89
N GLU A 31 11.67 0.30 -14.09
CA GLU A 31 10.80 -0.63 -13.38
C GLU A 31 11.08 -2.11 -13.73
N ILE A 32 11.36 -2.41 -15.00
CA ILE A 32 11.85 -3.75 -15.42
C ILE A 32 13.20 -4.06 -14.75
N SER A 33 14.09 -3.07 -14.63
CA SER A 33 15.39 -3.25 -13.97
C SER A 33 15.23 -3.54 -12.48
N TYR A 34 14.33 -2.84 -11.78
CA TYR A 34 14.00 -3.13 -10.38
C TYR A 34 13.36 -4.52 -10.22
N LEU A 35 12.44 -4.90 -11.10
CA LEU A 35 11.83 -6.23 -11.08
C LEU A 35 12.89 -7.33 -11.26
N ASN A 36 13.83 -7.15 -12.20
CA ASN A 36 14.94 -8.09 -12.38
C ASN A 36 15.78 -8.24 -11.11
N GLN A 37 16.08 -7.15 -10.41
CA GLN A 37 16.80 -7.21 -9.13
C GLN A 37 16.02 -8.00 -8.07
N VAL A 38 14.70 -7.77 -7.96
CA VAL A 38 13.84 -8.51 -7.04
C VAL A 38 13.84 -10.01 -7.37
N ILE A 39 13.73 -10.37 -8.65
CA ILE A 39 13.78 -11.77 -9.10
C ILE A 39 15.14 -12.40 -8.77
N LEU A 40 16.25 -11.72 -9.07
CA LEU A 40 17.60 -12.22 -8.79
C LEU A 40 17.85 -12.41 -7.29
N ASN A 41 17.36 -11.50 -6.45
CA ASN A 41 17.50 -11.59 -4.99
C ASN A 41 16.67 -12.72 -4.39
N SER A 42 15.62 -13.18 -5.08
CA SER A 42 14.79 -14.31 -4.62
C SER A 42 15.41 -15.69 -4.91
N GLN A 43 16.50 -15.77 -5.68
CA GLN A 43 17.02 -17.05 -6.18
C GLN A 43 17.46 -18.04 -5.10
N SER A 44 17.90 -17.53 -3.95
CA SER A 44 18.35 -18.36 -2.82
C SER A 44 17.23 -18.68 -1.83
N THR A 45 16.00 -18.27 -2.09
CA THR A 45 14.85 -18.58 -1.21
C THR A 45 14.25 -19.94 -1.56
N SER A 46 13.35 -20.45 -0.72
CA SER A 46 12.58 -21.66 -1.01
C SER A 46 11.61 -21.49 -2.19
N THR A 47 11.36 -20.26 -2.63
CA THR A 47 10.42 -19.91 -3.69
C THR A 47 11.06 -18.90 -4.66
N PRO A 48 11.96 -19.34 -5.57
CA PRO A 48 12.62 -18.45 -6.53
C PRO A 48 11.62 -17.84 -7.52
N PHE A 49 11.59 -16.51 -7.63
CA PHE A 49 10.61 -15.82 -8.48
C PHE A 49 10.84 -16.05 -9.97
N SER A 50 12.01 -16.58 -10.38
CA SER A 50 12.24 -16.97 -11.77
C SER A 50 11.41 -18.17 -12.22
N THR A 51 10.77 -18.90 -11.31
CA THR A 51 9.87 -20.01 -11.66
C THR A 51 8.41 -19.57 -11.81
N ALA A 52 8.11 -18.28 -11.66
CA ALA A 52 6.76 -17.77 -11.81
C ALA A 52 6.28 -17.86 -13.26
N THR A 53 4.96 -17.95 -13.45
CA THR A 53 4.34 -17.95 -14.77
C THR A 53 4.53 -16.60 -15.47
N GLU A 54 4.81 -16.64 -16.78
CA GLU A 54 5.06 -15.43 -17.58
C GLU A 54 3.88 -14.45 -17.57
N TRP A 55 2.65 -14.96 -17.64
CA TRP A 55 1.44 -14.14 -17.60
C TRP A 55 1.35 -13.30 -16.32
N SER A 56 1.81 -13.84 -15.17
CA SER A 56 1.76 -13.12 -13.90
C SER A 56 2.77 -11.98 -13.84
N VAL A 57 3.91 -12.13 -14.52
CA VAL A 57 4.92 -11.09 -14.65
C VAL A 57 4.38 -9.94 -15.50
N ILE A 58 3.67 -10.25 -16.59
CA ILE A 58 2.99 -9.24 -17.42
C ILE A 58 1.92 -8.53 -16.61
N ASP A 59 1.05 -9.27 -15.92
CA ASP A 59 -0.03 -8.70 -15.10
C ASP A 59 0.51 -7.79 -13.99
N LEU A 60 1.60 -8.18 -13.34
CA LEU A 60 2.29 -7.36 -12.34
C LEU A 60 2.76 -6.02 -12.94
N LEU A 61 3.45 -6.04 -14.09
CA LEU A 61 3.92 -4.83 -14.76
C LEU A 61 2.78 -3.98 -15.28
N LEU A 62 1.70 -4.61 -15.77
CA LEU A 62 0.51 -3.93 -16.24
C LEU A 62 -0.17 -3.14 -15.11
N ASN A 63 -0.41 -3.80 -13.97
CA ASN A 63 -0.96 -3.16 -12.78
C ASN A 63 -0.06 -2.04 -12.27
N LEU A 64 1.25 -2.24 -12.32
CA LEU A 64 2.23 -1.23 -11.95
C LEU A 64 2.11 0.02 -12.84
N CYS A 65 2.01 -0.16 -14.16
CA CYS A 65 1.85 0.93 -15.13
C CYS A 65 0.54 1.70 -14.93
N ARG A 66 -0.58 1.00 -14.75
CA ARG A 66 -1.90 1.61 -14.58
C ARG A 66 -2.09 2.34 -13.26
N LEU A 67 -1.43 1.85 -12.21
CA LEU A 67 -1.49 2.47 -10.88
C LEU A 67 -0.42 3.55 -10.68
N GLY A 68 0.53 3.69 -11.62
CA GLY A 68 1.65 4.63 -11.49
C GLY A 68 2.56 4.31 -10.30
N LEU A 69 2.66 3.04 -9.93
CA LEU A 69 3.49 2.59 -8.81
C LEU A 69 4.89 2.26 -9.27
N SER A 70 5.87 2.37 -8.37
CA SER A 70 7.27 2.06 -8.66
C SER A 70 7.77 0.96 -7.71
N LEU A 71 8.54 0.02 -8.26
CA LEU A 71 9.30 -0.99 -7.52
C LEU A 71 10.62 -0.44 -6.97
N ASN A 72 10.93 0.84 -7.19
CA ASN A 72 12.11 1.46 -6.60
C ASN A 72 12.08 1.28 -5.06
N PRO A 73 13.09 0.60 -4.49
CA PRO A 73 13.09 0.25 -3.07
C PRO A 73 13.14 1.48 -2.14
N GLU A 74 13.67 2.61 -2.60
CA GLU A 74 13.72 3.85 -1.82
C GLU A 74 12.33 4.50 -1.69
N LYS A 75 11.50 4.37 -2.73
CA LYS A 75 10.14 4.95 -2.73
C LYS A 75 9.18 4.14 -1.85
N LYS A 76 9.39 2.82 -1.73
CA LYS A 76 8.56 1.89 -0.94
C LYS A 76 7.06 1.95 -1.31
N LEU A 77 6.77 2.18 -2.59
CA LEU A 77 5.39 2.30 -3.08
C LEU A 77 4.74 0.93 -3.29
N ALA A 78 5.49 -0.04 -3.82
CA ALA A 78 4.96 -1.37 -4.07
C ALA A 78 6.02 -2.45 -3.79
N TYR A 79 5.52 -3.67 -3.59
CA TYR A 79 6.31 -4.86 -3.35
C TYR A 79 5.85 -5.97 -4.30
N VAL A 80 6.76 -6.89 -4.61
CA VAL A 80 6.44 -8.11 -5.35
C VAL A 80 6.33 -9.24 -4.35
N LEU A 81 5.18 -9.92 -4.32
CA LEU A 81 4.95 -11.07 -3.46
C LEU A 81 4.63 -12.31 -4.30
N PRO A 82 5.09 -13.50 -3.87
CA PRO A 82 4.68 -14.74 -4.51
C PRO A 82 3.22 -15.04 -4.14
N SER A 83 2.52 -15.66 -5.08
CA SER A 83 1.18 -16.21 -4.93
C SER A 83 1.10 -17.51 -5.73
N TYR A 84 0.00 -18.24 -5.58
CA TYR A 84 -0.22 -19.48 -6.31
C TYR A 84 -1.58 -19.43 -7.01
N SER A 85 -1.64 -19.91 -8.25
CA SER A 85 -2.90 -20.13 -8.96
C SER A 85 -3.69 -21.27 -8.30
N GLU A 86 -4.95 -21.43 -8.70
CA GLU A 86 -5.77 -22.59 -8.29
C GLU A 86 -5.13 -23.92 -8.72
N THR A 87 -4.38 -23.90 -9.82
CA THR A 87 -3.61 -25.05 -10.35
C THR A 87 -2.27 -25.27 -9.64
N GLY A 88 -1.91 -24.42 -8.67
CA GLY A 88 -0.68 -24.53 -7.88
C GLY A 88 0.57 -23.95 -8.54
N GLU A 89 0.43 -23.26 -9.67
CA GLU A 89 1.55 -22.61 -10.35
C GLU A 89 1.95 -21.33 -9.61
N MET A 90 3.25 -21.07 -9.50
CA MET A 90 3.75 -19.84 -8.89
C MET A 90 3.41 -18.64 -9.77
N ALA A 91 2.84 -17.60 -9.17
CA ALA A 91 2.55 -16.32 -9.81
C ALA A 91 3.11 -15.16 -8.97
N LEU A 92 3.60 -14.11 -9.62
CA LEU A 92 3.99 -12.87 -8.94
C LEU A 92 2.82 -11.88 -8.92
N LYS A 93 2.62 -11.20 -7.79
CA LYS A 93 1.60 -10.15 -7.66
C LYS A 93 2.22 -8.86 -7.15
N LEU A 94 1.72 -7.75 -7.69
CA LEU A 94 2.00 -6.43 -7.17
C LEU A 94 1.21 -6.21 -5.87
N TYR A 95 1.91 -5.83 -4.81
CA TYR A 95 1.31 -5.47 -3.53
C TYR A 95 1.66 -4.02 -3.18
N PRO A 96 0.72 -3.07 -3.33
CA PRO A 96 0.93 -1.69 -2.90
C PRO A 96 1.23 -1.62 -1.38
N GLY A 97 2.27 -0.89 -1.02
CA GLY A 97 2.50 -0.47 0.36
C GLY A 97 1.55 0.65 0.77
N TYR A 98 1.54 1.02 2.04
CA TYR A 98 0.71 2.14 2.50
C TYR A 98 1.06 3.47 1.79
N ARG A 99 2.35 3.68 1.44
CA ARG A 99 2.79 4.83 0.63
C ARG A 99 2.29 4.74 -0.81
N GLY A 100 2.24 3.53 -1.37
CA GLY A 100 1.65 3.29 -2.68
C GLY A 100 0.16 3.59 -2.70
N GLU A 101 -0.57 3.19 -1.66
CA GLU A 101 -1.99 3.52 -1.55
C GLU A 101 -2.24 5.04 -1.47
N ILE A 102 -1.42 5.76 -0.69
CA ILE A 102 -1.46 7.23 -0.66
C ILE A 102 -1.14 7.82 -2.04
N ALA A 103 -0.10 7.30 -2.71
CA ALA A 103 0.31 7.77 -4.04
C ALA A 103 -0.80 7.54 -5.07
N ILE A 104 -1.45 6.38 -5.06
CA ILE A 104 -2.59 6.06 -5.92
C ILE A 104 -3.74 7.02 -5.66
N ALA A 105 -4.17 7.17 -4.40
CA ALA A 105 -5.26 8.07 -4.07
C ALA A 105 -4.95 9.52 -4.47
N SER A 106 -3.70 9.95 -4.38
CA SER A 106 -3.27 11.28 -4.83
C SER A 106 -3.27 11.38 -6.37
N HIS A 107 -2.79 10.33 -7.05
CA HIS A 107 -2.68 10.26 -8.51
C HIS A 107 -4.04 10.29 -9.20
N PHE A 108 -5.02 9.61 -8.61
CA PHE A 108 -6.40 9.57 -9.08
C PHE A 108 -7.25 10.73 -8.53
N ASN A 109 -6.62 11.80 -8.03
CA ASN A 109 -7.29 13.00 -7.54
C ASN A 109 -8.38 12.73 -6.48
N ILE A 110 -8.18 11.74 -5.61
CA ILE A 110 -9.08 11.47 -4.49
C ILE A 110 -8.71 12.31 -3.29
N ILE A 111 -7.43 12.34 -2.92
CA ILE A 111 -6.93 13.04 -1.74
C ILE A 111 -5.91 14.11 -2.13
N GLN A 112 -5.93 15.24 -1.42
CA GLN A 112 -4.87 16.25 -1.46
C GLN A 112 -3.76 15.91 -0.46
N ASN A 113 -4.15 15.45 0.73
CA ASN A 113 -3.24 14.99 1.76
C ASN A 113 -3.92 14.01 2.72
N THR A 114 -3.12 13.34 3.53
CA THR A 114 -3.62 12.44 4.57
C THR A 114 -2.64 12.32 5.73
N MET A 115 -3.16 12.15 6.95
CA MET A 115 -2.38 12.04 8.17
C MET A 115 -3.02 11.07 9.17
N ALA A 116 -2.25 10.08 9.61
CA ALA A 116 -2.63 9.15 10.68
C ALA A 116 -2.14 9.65 12.05
N ASN A 117 -3.06 9.75 13.00
CA ASN A 117 -2.81 10.20 14.37
C ASN A 117 -3.29 9.15 15.37
N LEU A 118 -2.50 8.94 16.43
CA LEU A 118 -2.90 8.12 17.56
C LEU A 118 -3.44 9.01 18.66
N VAL A 119 -4.49 8.54 19.33
CA VAL A 119 -5.16 9.20 20.44
C VAL A 119 -4.79 8.45 21.72
N TYR A 120 -4.49 9.20 22.77
CA TYR A 120 -4.14 8.68 24.09
C TYR A 120 -5.14 9.16 25.14
N GLU A 121 -5.26 8.45 26.25
CA GLU A 121 -6.30 8.70 27.28
C GLU A 121 -6.32 10.13 27.81
N LYS A 122 -5.17 10.81 27.88
CA LYS A 122 -5.06 12.19 28.38
C LYS A 122 -5.10 13.24 27.26
N ASP A 123 -5.23 12.85 26.00
CA ASP A 123 -5.51 13.80 24.92
C ASP A 123 -6.97 14.28 25.03
N ARG A 124 -7.27 15.47 24.50
CA ARG A 124 -8.68 15.86 24.27
C ARG A 124 -9.02 15.52 22.84
N PHE A 125 -9.96 14.60 22.67
CA PHE A 125 -10.36 14.09 21.37
C PHE A 125 -11.87 14.07 21.26
N SER A 126 -12.40 14.66 20.19
CA SER A 126 -13.80 14.57 19.82
C SER A 126 -13.95 14.48 18.30
N VAL A 127 -14.97 13.76 17.85
CA VAL A 127 -15.32 13.64 16.43
C VAL A 127 -16.80 13.95 16.27
N GLN A 128 -17.09 14.89 15.38
CA GLN A 128 -18.46 15.17 14.98
C GLN A 128 -18.82 14.31 13.77
N MET A 129 -19.44 13.15 14.03
CA MET A 129 -19.73 12.13 13.02
C MET A 129 -20.56 12.62 11.83
N ALA A 130 -21.39 13.66 12.02
CA ALA A 130 -22.21 14.20 10.95
C ALA A 130 -21.41 15.03 9.93
N THR A 131 -20.30 15.64 10.35
CA THR A 131 -19.47 16.54 9.51
C THR A 131 -18.08 15.98 9.25
N ASN A 132 -17.69 14.89 9.93
CA ASN A 132 -16.32 14.37 9.98
C ASN A 132 -15.30 15.41 10.49
N ASP A 133 -15.75 16.37 11.32
CA ASP A 133 -14.84 17.28 12.00
C ASP A 133 -14.18 16.57 13.19
N VAL A 134 -12.88 16.78 13.35
CA VAL A 134 -12.09 16.22 14.45
C VAL A 134 -11.44 17.34 15.23
N GLU A 135 -11.65 17.34 16.54
CA GLU A 135 -10.85 18.09 17.48
C GLU A 135 -9.88 17.11 18.16
N HIS A 136 -8.58 17.37 18.04
CA HIS A 136 -7.56 16.57 18.70
C HIS A 136 -6.46 17.46 19.27
N ILE A 137 -6.49 17.65 20.60
CA ILE A 137 -5.51 18.43 21.34
C ILE A 137 -4.60 17.45 22.09
N VAL A 138 -3.33 17.42 21.67
CA VAL A 138 -2.28 16.63 22.29
C VAL A 138 -1.79 17.32 23.56
N THR A 139 -1.86 16.64 24.69
CA THR A 139 -1.46 17.21 25.99
C THR A 139 0.02 17.01 26.32
N SER A 140 0.69 16.05 25.68
CA SER A 140 2.12 15.79 25.85
C SER A 140 2.70 15.05 24.64
N LEU A 141 3.98 15.27 24.33
CA LEU A 141 4.73 14.48 23.34
C LEU A 141 5.41 13.25 23.95
N SER A 142 5.30 13.05 25.27
CA SER A 142 5.93 11.93 25.97
C SER A 142 5.37 10.58 25.51
N ILE A 143 6.24 9.59 25.36
CA ILE A 143 5.87 8.19 25.11
C ILE A 143 5.57 7.44 26.40
N ASP A 144 5.84 8.03 27.57
CA ASP A 144 5.55 7.42 28.86
C ASP A 144 4.04 7.38 29.12
N PRO A 145 3.42 6.19 29.27
CA PRO A 145 2.00 6.06 29.57
C PRO A 145 1.58 6.77 30.87
N ASN A 146 2.49 6.93 31.83
CA ASN A 146 2.19 7.68 33.06
C ASN A 146 2.00 9.18 32.78
N VAL A 147 2.58 9.70 31.70
CA VAL A 147 2.50 11.11 31.32
C VAL A 147 1.31 11.36 30.39
N ARG A 148 1.19 10.66 29.26
CA ARG A 148 0.15 10.88 28.22
C ARG A 148 -1.03 9.91 28.29
N GLY A 149 -0.96 8.88 29.13
CA GLY A 149 -1.94 7.79 29.20
C GLY A 149 -1.64 6.67 28.20
N ALA A 150 -2.42 5.59 28.26
CA ALA A 150 -2.35 4.53 27.27
C ALA A 150 -2.91 5.00 25.92
N CYS A 151 -2.51 4.32 24.83
CA CYS A 151 -3.09 4.54 23.51
C CYS A 151 -4.52 4.02 23.50
N SER A 152 -5.51 4.87 23.19
CA SER A 152 -6.93 4.49 23.11
C SER A 152 -7.36 4.11 21.70
N GLY A 153 -6.58 4.48 20.69
CA GLY A 153 -6.84 4.18 19.28
C GLY A 153 -6.19 5.20 18.36
N GLY A 154 -6.81 5.44 17.22
CA GLY A 154 -6.40 6.52 16.34
C GLY A 154 -7.29 6.70 15.13
N TYR A 155 -6.94 7.68 14.31
CA TYR A 155 -7.65 8.02 13.09
C TYR A 155 -6.69 8.45 11.98
N CYS A 156 -7.08 8.18 10.75
CA CYS A 156 -6.50 8.72 9.53
C CYS A 156 -7.45 9.81 9.01
N ARG A 157 -6.95 11.05 8.92
CA ARG A 157 -7.67 12.18 8.35
C ARG A 157 -7.15 12.46 6.96
N SER A 158 -8.04 12.39 5.97
CA SER A 158 -7.74 12.68 4.57
C SER A 158 -8.51 13.90 4.13
N ILE A 159 -7.84 14.87 3.51
CA ILE A 159 -8.50 15.99 2.84
C ILE A 159 -8.73 15.55 1.39
N LEU A 160 -9.99 15.45 0.99
CA LEU A 160 -10.38 15.11 -0.37
C LEU A 160 -10.12 16.29 -1.32
N THR A 161 -10.09 16.03 -2.62
CA THR A 161 -9.85 17.08 -3.63
C THR A 161 -10.92 18.15 -3.68
N ASP A 162 -12.15 17.85 -3.28
CA ASP A 162 -13.25 18.81 -3.10
C ASP A 162 -13.18 19.63 -1.79
N GLY A 163 -12.16 19.39 -0.96
CA GLY A 163 -11.95 20.05 0.33
C GLY A 163 -12.68 19.40 1.51
N SER A 164 -13.53 18.40 1.28
CA SER A 164 -14.19 17.66 2.33
C SER A 164 -13.21 16.76 3.10
N VAL A 165 -13.59 16.35 4.30
CA VAL A 165 -12.76 15.51 5.18
C VAL A 165 -13.31 14.09 5.21
N HIS A 166 -12.44 13.13 4.91
CA HIS A 166 -12.70 11.71 5.15
C HIS A 166 -11.91 11.21 6.36
N LEU A 167 -12.60 10.48 7.24
CA LEU A 167 -12.02 9.88 8.44
C LEU A 167 -12.13 8.36 8.38
N ALA A 168 -11.01 7.71 8.63
CA ALA A 168 -10.98 6.30 9.02
C ALA A 168 -10.44 6.21 10.44
N TYR A 169 -11.09 5.46 11.32
CA TYR A 169 -10.67 5.31 12.71
C TYR A 169 -10.57 3.84 13.08
N MET A 170 -9.75 3.56 14.10
CA MET A 170 -9.60 2.25 14.68
C MET A 170 -9.44 2.38 16.20
N SER A 171 -10.14 1.54 16.95
CA SER A 171 -9.95 1.45 18.39
C SER A 171 -8.64 0.73 18.72
N ILE A 172 -8.18 0.84 19.97
CA ILE A 172 -7.01 0.10 20.42
C ILE A 172 -7.19 -1.41 20.30
N GLU A 173 -8.40 -1.93 20.55
CA GLU A 173 -8.70 -3.35 20.44
C GLU A 173 -8.53 -3.87 19.00
N GLU A 174 -9.01 -3.11 18.00
CA GLU A 174 -8.80 -3.48 16.60
C GLU A 174 -7.31 -3.44 16.21
N LEU A 175 -6.59 -2.41 16.66
CA LEU A 175 -5.16 -2.24 16.37
C LEU A 175 -4.32 -3.35 17.00
N ASP A 176 -4.63 -3.73 18.23
CA ASP A 176 -3.93 -4.79 18.95
C ASP A 176 -4.30 -6.18 18.40
N ALA A 177 -5.52 -6.38 17.90
CA ALA A 177 -5.88 -7.60 17.16
C ALA A 177 -5.06 -7.75 15.86
N ILE A 178 -4.87 -6.66 15.10
CA ILE A 178 -3.98 -6.66 13.93
C ILE A 178 -2.54 -6.98 14.34
N ALA A 179 -2.06 -6.33 15.40
CA ALA A 179 -0.70 -6.55 15.90
C ALA A 179 -0.48 -8.01 16.28
N GLN A 180 -1.42 -8.61 17.03
CA GLN A 180 -1.35 -9.99 17.48
C GLN A 180 -1.30 -10.95 16.29
N ASN A 181 -2.21 -10.80 15.33
CA ASN A 181 -2.22 -11.63 14.12
C ASN A 181 -0.90 -11.55 13.34
N GLN A 182 -0.34 -10.34 13.19
CA GLN A 182 0.94 -10.16 12.49
C GLN A 182 2.13 -10.75 13.26
N ILE A 183 2.14 -10.62 14.59
CA ILE A 183 3.16 -11.22 15.45
C ILE A 183 3.12 -12.75 15.34
N GLU A 184 1.93 -13.35 15.38
CA GLU A 184 1.76 -14.79 15.22
C GLU A 184 2.21 -15.28 13.85
N MET A 185 1.74 -14.65 12.76
CA MET A 185 2.10 -15.02 11.39
C MET A 185 3.59 -14.92 11.09
N THR A 186 4.31 -14.02 11.79
CA THR A 186 5.75 -13.80 11.58
C THR A 186 6.62 -14.44 12.66
N MET A 187 6.02 -15.25 13.56
CA MET A 187 6.72 -15.85 14.71
C MET A 187 7.51 -14.81 15.53
N GLY A 188 6.92 -13.62 15.71
CA GLY A 188 7.51 -12.50 16.45
C GLY A 188 8.52 -11.65 15.66
N ASN A 189 8.90 -12.04 14.44
CA ASN A 189 9.83 -11.27 13.60
C ASN A 189 9.12 -10.13 12.86
N THR A 190 8.66 -9.13 13.61
CA THR A 190 7.92 -7.99 13.08
C THR A 190 8.11 -6.72 13.89
N ALA A 191 8.00 -5.57 13.23
CA ALA A 191 8.08 -4.25 13.86
C ALA A 191 6.99 -4.02 14.93
N TRP A 192 5.88 -4.76 14.87
CA TRP A 192 4.82 -4.73 15.89
C TRP A 192 5.30 -5.12 17.29
N ASN A 193 6.38 -5.90 17.41
CA ASN A 193 6.96 -6.32 18.69
C ASN A 193 8.21 -5.50 19.08
N SER A 194 8.28 -4.23 18.63
CA SER A 194 9.44 -3.36 18.84
C SER A 194 9.02 -1.94 19.22
N ILE A 195 10.00 -1.04 19.38
CA ILE A 195 9.77 0.40 19.59
C ILE A 195 8.93 1.05 18.48
N TRP A 196 8.86 0.42 17.30
CA TRP A 196 8.11 0.90 16.14
C TRP A 196 6.62 0.57 16.18
N ARG A 197 6.11 -0.05 17.25
CA ARG A 197 4.68 -0.42 17.38
C ARG A 197 3.74 0.77 17.12
N SER A 198 4.05 1.97 17.63
CA SER A 198 3.23 3.17 17.37
C SER A 198 3.22 3.57 15.89
N GLU A 199 4.34 3.40 15.19
CA GLU A 199 4.40 3.63 13.74
C GLU A 199 3.57 2.59 12.98
N MET A 200 3.63 1.33 13.40
CA MET A 200 2.83 0.27 12.81
C MET A 200 1.32 0.50 13.00
N ARG A 201 0.90 1.05 14.15
CA ARG A 201 -0.49 1.50 14.36
C ARG A 201 -0.90 2.59 13.37
N ARG A 202 -0.03 3.57 13.09
CA ARG A 202 -0.27 4.58 12.04
C ARG A 202 -0.38 3.97 10.64
N VAL A 203 0.48 3.01 10.31
CA VAL A 203 0.41 2.27 9.04
C VAL A 203 -0.92 1.51 8.91
N ALA A 204 -1.42 0.90 9.98
CA ALA A 204 -2.73 0.24 9.98
C ALA A 204 -3.88 1.23 9.69
N LEU A 205 -3.83 2.44 10.25
CA LEU A 205 -4.80 3.50 9.97
C LEU A 205 -4.77 3.94 8.50
N TYR A 206 -3.57 4.12 7.90
CA TYR A 206 -3.46 4.40 6.46
C TYR A 206 -4.05 3.27 5.62
N ARG A 207 -3.79 1.99 5.98
CA ARG A 207 -4.37 0.83 5.29
C ARG A 207 -5.89 0.74 5.44
N ARG A 208 -6.45 1.18 6.56
CA ARG A 208 -7.91 1.29 6.74
C ARG A 208 -8.48 2.34 5.77
N ALA A 209 -7.92 3.55 5.78
CA ALA A 209 -8.35 4.64 4.89
C ALA A 209 -8.21 4.29 3.41
N ALA A 210 -7.16 3.55 3.03
CA ALA A 210 -6.93 3.12 1.66
C ALA A 210 -8.10 2.34 1.06
N LYS A 211 -8.84 1.55 1.85
CA LYS A 211 -10.02 0.83 1.37
C LYS A 211 -11.09 1.80 0.86
N ASP A 212 -11.30 2.89 1.59
CA ASP A 212 -12.29 3.90 1.22
C ASP A 212 -11.82 4.70 0.00
N TRP A 213 -10.54 5.07 -0.06
CA TRP A 213 -9.98 5.73 -1.25
C TRP A 213 -10.14 4.88 -2.50
N ARG A 214 -9.87 3.57 -2.41
CA ARG A 214 -10.06 2.64 -3.53
C ARG A 214 -11.52 2.55 -3.97
N ASN A 215 -12.46 2.54 -3.02
CA ASN A 215 -13.88 2.58 -3.35
C ASN A 215 -14.26 3.87 -4.08
N MET A 216 -13.74 5.02 -3.65
CA MET A 216 -13.97 6.33 -4.31
C MET A 216 -13.39 6.35 -5.74
N ILE A 217 -12.22 5.76 -5.96
CA ILE A 217 -11.63 5.59 -7.30
C ILE A 217 -12.57 4.77 -8.18
N ASN A 218 -13.04 3.63 -7.68
CA ASN A 218 -13.89 2.71 -8.45
C ASN A 218 -15.29 3.25 -8.71
N SER A 219 -15.79 4.17 -7.87
CA SER A 219 -17.09 4.82 -8.04
C SER A 219 -17.06 6.05 -8.95
N THR A 220 -15.88 6.56 -9.29
CA THR A 220 -15.74 7.74 -10.14
C THR A 220 -15.82 7.31 -11.62
N PRO A 221 -16.76 7.85 -12.44
CA PRO A 221 -16.97 7.39 -13.82
C PRO A 221 -15.75 7.52 -14.74
N GLU A 222 -14.92 8.54 -14.51
CA GLU A 222 -13.70 8.82 -15.29
C GLU A 222 -12.63 7.73 -15.09
N THR A 223 -12.56 7.14 -13.90
CA THR A 223 -11.63 6.03 -13.57
C THR A 223 -12.15 4.66 -13.95
N GLN A 224 -13.47 4.46 -14.03
CA GLN A 224 -14.04 3.24 -14.60
C GLN A 224 -13.60 3.03 -16.06
N GLN A 225 -13.54 4.09 -16.88
CA GLN A 225 -13.05 3.96 -18.26
C GLN A 225 -11.57 3.54 -18.36
N ALA A 226 -10.72 3.96 -17.42
CA ALA A 226 -9.30 3.57 -17.39
C ALA A 226 -9.06 2.11 -16.93
N LEU A 227 -10.02 1.51 -16.21
CA LEU A 227 -9.94 0.13 -15.72
C LEU A 227 -10.71 -0.86 -16.60
N ILE A 228 -11.80 -0.42 -17.27
CA ILE A 228 -12.61 -1.23 -18.19
C ILE A 228 -11.91 -1.46 -19.54
N SER A 229 -10.96 -0.61 -19.96
CA SER A 229 -10.20 -0.81 -21.20
C SER A 229 -9.16 -1.95 -21.15
N THR A 230 -9.27 -2.83 -20.16
CA THR A 230 -8.36 -3.96 -19.91
C THR A 230 -8.89 -5.29 -20.44
N ASP A 231 -10.20 -5.40 -20.65
CA ASP A 231 -10.82 -6.65 -21.07
C ASP A 231 -10.77 -6.79 -22.60
N TYR A 232 -9.57 -7.04 -23.13
CA TYR A 232 -9.32 -7.73 -24.41
C TYR A 232 -8.00 -8.50 -24.36
#